data_AF-A0ABD3RFH9-F1
#
_entry.id   AF-A0ABD3RFH9-F1
#
_cell.length_a   1.000
_cell.length_b   1.000
_cell.length_c   1.000
_cell.angle_alpha   90.00
_cell.angle_beta   90.00
_cell.angle_gamma   90.00
#
_symmetry.space_group_name_H-M   'P 1'
#
loop_
_entity.id
_entity.type
_entity.pdbx_description
1 polymer ?
#
loop_
_entity_poly.entity_id
_entity_poly.type
_entity_poly.pdbx_seq_one_letter_code
_entity_poly.pdbx_strand_id
1 'polypeptide(L)'
;MKSTPTLYSSQKKAQATMTRKILLHVLSITLMASAVDSFASSSSLRSAVADKRSLFLRISRSDLASKEFQLEELEDREECETSLRLNDDGTVTLGVTNGPPVAAWEGSWSVIETATEEDRPFRMRLTRTYESGGSGTNKLGDVKYQVKREFWGNIGMVGNSISVTGRTHGNPDANIDGNEYVDEMSMIESELGYFTMIDSVEGERPV
;
A
#
# COMPACT_ATOMS: atom_id res chain seq x y z
N MET A 1 -15.85 5.70 43.42
CA MET A 1 -16.00 6.51 42.19
C MET A 1 -14.72 6.37 41.38
N LYS A 2 -14.77 5.69 40.23
CA LYS A 2 -13.60 5.53 39.34
C LYS A 2 -13.67 6.63 38.28
N SER A 3 -12.64 7.49 38.27
CA SER A 3 -12.47 8.59 37.31
C SER A 3 -12.26 8.03 35.91
N THR A 4 -13.17 8.37 34.99
CA THR A 4 -13.03 8.10 33.56
C THR A 4 -11.93 8.98 32.98
N PRO A 5 -10.90 8.41 32.32
CA PRO A 5 -9.85 9.21 31.72
C PRO A 5 -10.40 10.07 30.58
N THR A 6 -10.04 11.36 30.58
CA THR A 6 -10.48 12.33 29.58
C THR A 6 -9.85 12.06 28.22
N LEU A 7 -10.68 12.15 27.18
CA LEU A 7 -10.41 11.92 25.75
C LEU A 7 -9.09 12.55 25.27
N TYR A 8 -8.72 13.69 25.85
CA TYR A 8 -7.53 14.47 25.53
C TYR A 8 -6.20 13.77 25.88
N SER A 9 -6.18 12.91 26.91
CA SER A 9 -4.96 12.18 27.32
C SER A 9 -4.67 10.97 26.42
N SER A 10 -5.70 10.34 25.87
CA SER A 10 -5.57 9.23 24.91
C SER A 10 -5.10 9.71 23.54
N GLN A 11 -5.50 10.91 23.10
CA GLN A 11 -5.05 11.49 21.83
C GLN A 11 -3.54 11.78 21.80
N LYS A 12 -2.94 12.26 22.90
CA LYS A 12 -1.49 12.48 22.97
C LYS A 12 -0.68 11.17 22.98
N LYS A 13 -1.22 10.09 23.56
CA LYS A 13 -0.57 8.77 23.54
C LYS A 13 -0.60 8.10 22.17
N ALA A 14 -1.72 8.23 21.43
CA ALA A 14 -1.85 7.68 20.09
C ALA A 14 -0.92 8.40 19.08
N GLN A 15 -0.90 9.74 19.09
CA GLN A 15 0.05 10.50 18.26
C GLN A 15 1.51 10.17 18.57
N ALA A 16 1.89 10.06 19.85
CA ALA A 16 3.26 9.70 20.23
C ALA A 16 3.67 8.27 19.80
N THR A 17 2.72 7.36 19.65
CA THR A 17 2.98 5.98 19.19
C THR A 17 3.10 5.92 17.65
N MET A 18 2.27 6.70 16.95
CA MET A 18 2.29 6.88 15.49
C MET A 18 3.61 7.50 15.01
N THR A 19 4.08 8.57 15.66
CA THR A 19 5.38 9.18 15.31
C THR A 19 6.54 8.23 15.57
N ARG A 20 6.46 7.34 16.56
CA ARG A 20 7.52 6.35 16.84
C ARG A 20 7.58 5.23 15.80
N LYS A 21 6.46 4.69 15.32
CA LYS A 21 6.46 3.60 14.32
C LYS A 21 6.95 4.08 12.95
N ILE A 22 6.50 5.26 12.50
CA ILE A 22 6.93 5.84 11.22
C ILE A 22 8.41 6.27 11.30
N LEU A 23 8.83 6.88 12.41
CA LEU A 23 10.23 7.25 12.61
C LEU A 23 11.13 6.00 12.72
N LEU A 24 10.69 4.90 13.33
CA LEU A 24 11.45 3.64 13.38
C LEU A 24 11.62 2.98 12.00
N HIS A 25 10.62 3.08 11.12
CA HIS A 25 10.72 2.57 9.75
C HIS A 25 11.63 3.46 8.89
N VAL A 26 11.46 4.78 8.95
CA VAL A 26 12.32 5.73 8.19
C VAL A 26 13.77 5.72 8.71
N LEU A 27 13.99 5.59 10.03
CA LEU A 27 15.33 5.51 10.61
C LEU A 27 16.01 4.16 10.30
N SER A 28 15.25 3.06 10.19
CA SER A 28 15.82 1.76 9.74
C SER A 28 16.24 1.79 8.27
N ILE A 29 15.46 2.44 7.41
CA ILE A 29 15.83 2.64 5.99
C ILE A 29 17.10 3.52 5.89
N THR A 30 17.24 4.54 6.75
CA THR A 30 18.42 5.43 6.75
C THR A 30 19.68 4.78 7.36
N LEU A 31 19.54 3.89 8.36
CA LEU A 31 20.70 3.22 8.99
C LEU A 31 21.33 2.13 8.11
N MET A 32 20.56 1.52 7.20
CA MET A 32 21.11 0.55 6.25
C MET A 32 21.97 1.21 5.17
N ALA A 33 21.80 2.50 4.92
CA ALA A 33 22.61 3.26 3.96
C ALA A 33 24.00 3.65 4.50
N SER A 34 24.24 3.61 5.81
CA SER A 34 25.50 4.06 6.43
C SER A 34 26.44 2.94 6.92
N ALA A 35 26.03 1.67 6.82
CA ALA A 35 26.82 0.53 7.32
C ALA A 35 27.85 -0.06 6.33
N VAL A 36 28.07 0.56 5.16
CA VAL A 36 29.05 0.10 4.17
C VAL A 36 30.39 0.86 4.17
N ASP A 37 30.59 1.83 5.07
CA ASP A 37 31.87 2.55 5.18
C ASP A 37 32.60 2.20 6.48
N SER A 38 33.37 1.11 6.47
CA SER A 38 34.67 1.00 7.16
C SER A 38 35.24 -0.42 7.12
N PHE A 39 35.83 -0.82 5.98
CA PHE A 39 37.01 -1.68 6.00
C PHE A 39 37.69 -1.74 4.62
N ALA A 40 38.50 -0.74 4.27
CA ALA A 40 39.57 -0.92 3.28
C ALA A 40 40.53 0.27 3.34
N SER A 41 41.52 0.16 4.23
CA SER A 41 42.71 0.99 4.13
C SER A 41 43.66 0.40 3.09
N SER A 42 44.21 1.29 2.28
CA SER A 42 45.41 1.18 1.45
C SER A 42 45.37 0.53 0.06
N SER A 43 45.67 1.42 -0.91
CA SER A 43 46.42 1.21 -2.16
C SER A 43 45.80 0.39 -3.28
N SER A 44 45.15 1.06 -4.23
CA SER A 44 45.67 1.20 -5.60
C SER A 44 44.75 2.10 -6.43
N LEU A 45 45.28 3.25 -6.85
CA LEU A 45 44.64 4.14 -7.82
C LEU A 45 44.65 3.46 -9.19
N ARG A 46 43.50 2.98 -9.67
CA ARG A 46 43.18 2.86 -11.11
C ARG A 46 41.70 2.51 -11.33
N SER A 47 40.98 3.47 -11.91
CA SER A 47 39.82 3.26 -12.78
C SER A 47 38.65 2.44 -12.21
N ALA A 48 37.91 3.04 -11.31
CA ALA A 48 36.48 2.77 -11.18
C ALA A 48 35.78 4.08 -10.81
N VAL A 49 35.40 4.84 -11.84
CA VAL A 49 34.22 5.71 -11.71
C VAL A 49 33.05 4.75 -11.61
N ALA A 50 32.91 4.12 -10.44
CA ALA A 50 31.84 3.22 -10.10
C ALA A 50 30.60 4.10 -10.03
N ASP A 51 29.80 3.96 -11.07
CA ASP A 51 28.48 4.52 -11.23
C ASP A 51 27.72 4.37 -9.90
N LYS A 52 27.52 5.48 -9.18
CA LYS A 52 26.62 5.56 -8.01
C LYS A 52 25.15 5.48 -8.44
N ARG A 53 24.86 4.81 -9.57
CA ARG A 53 23.53 4.34 -9.89
C ARG A 53 23.24 3.24 -8.88
N SER A 54 22.49 3.65 -7.87
CA SER A 54 21.66 2.81 -7.01
C SER A 54 21.51 1.41 -7.60
N LEU A 55 22.02 0.43 -6.86
CA LEU A 55 21.72 -0.99 -7.05
C LEU A 55 20.23 -1.22 -6.75
N PHE A 56 19.36 -0.57 -7.50
CA PHE A 56 17.95 -0.91 -7.56
C PHE A 56 17.92 -2.36 -8.05
N LEU A 57 17.65 -3.27 -7.11
CA LEU A 57 17.18 -4.60 -7.45
C LEU A 57 16.08 -4.40 -8.48
N ARG A 58 16.32 -4.87 -9.70
CA ARG A 58 15.32 -4.88 -10.76
C ARG A 58 14.29 -5.95 -10.41
N ILE A 59 13.42 -5.63 -9.47
CA ILE A 59 12.28 -6.46 -9.13
C ILE A 59 11.31 -6.36 -10.31
N SER A 60 11.06 -7.49 -10.94
CA SER A 60 10.26 -7.66 -12.14
C SER A 60 8.82 -8.05 -11.80
N ARG A 61 7.94 -8.06 -12.82
CA ARG A 61 6.58 -8.59 -12.65
C ARG A 61 6.59 -10.03 -12.12
N SER A 62 7.50 -10.88 -12.61
CA SER A 62 7.60 -12.28 -12.15
C SER A 62 7.99 -12.43 -10.69
N ASP A 63 8.69 -11.45 -10.11
CA ASP A 63 9.06 -11.49 -8.69
C ASP A 63 7.87 -11.19 -7.78
N LEU A 64 6.85 -10.46 -8.26
CA LEU A 64 5.63 -10.15 -7.52
C LEU A 64 4.51 -11.17 -7.78
N ALA A 65 4.53 -11.78 -8.96
CA ALA A 65 3.49 -12.68 -9.41
C ALA A 65 3.37 -13.90 -8.49
N SER A 66 2.14 -14.34 -8.27
CA SER A 66 1.74 -15.44 -7.39
C SER A 66 2.05 -15.28 -5.89
N LYS A 67 2.60 -14.15 -5.44
CA LYS A 67 2.84 -13.88 -4.02
C LYS A 67 1.60 -13.38 -3.29
N GLU A 68 1.54 -13.71 -2.01
CA GLU A 68 0.56 -13.19 -1.06
C GLU A 68 1.15 -11.99 -0.32
N PHE A 69 0.35 -10.95 -0.17
CA PHE A 69 0.72 -9.71 0.46
C PHE A 69 -0.29 -9.35 1.54
N GLN A 70 0.19 -8.73 2.61
CA GLN A 70 -0.67 -7.98 3.52
C GLN A 70 -0.71 -6.53 3.04
N LEU A 71 -1.84 -6.10 2.50
CA LEU A 71 -2.11 -4.71 2.13
C LEU A 71 -2.61 -3.95 3.35
N GLU A 72 -1.83 -2.98 3.81
CA GLU A 72 -2.22 -2.00 4.81
C GLU A 72 -2.65 -0.71 4.11
N GLU A 73 -3.91 -0.32 4.29
CA GLU A 73 -4.51 0.92 3.79
C GLU A 73 -4.62 1.93 4.94
N LEU A 74 -3.99 3.09 4.75
CA LEU A 74 -3.98 4.20 5.70
C LEU A 74 -4.80 5.36 5.11
N GLU A 75 -6.13 5.20 5.13
CA GLU A 75 -7.10 6.24 4.72
C GLU A 75 -7.54 7.01 5.98
N ASP A 76 -7.21 8.30 6.05
CA ASP A 76 -7.50 9.18 7.19
C ASP A 76 -6.99 8.68 8.57
N ARG A 77 -7.92 8.28 9.46
CA ARG A 77 -7.65 7.77 10.82
C ARG A 77 -7.94 6.28 10.96
N GLU A 78 -8.33 5.64 9.87
CA GLU A 78 -8.73 4.25 9.85
C GLU A 78 -7.60 3.43 9.20
N GLU A 79 -7.20 2.37 9.88
CA GLU A 79 -6.24 1.40 9.40
C GLU A 79 -7.02 0.16 8.99
N CYS A 80 -6.90 -0.24 7.72
CA CYS A 80 -7.49 -1.46 7.22
C CYS A 80 -6.37 -2.36 6.69
N GLU A 81 -6.36 -3.61 7.13
CA GLU A 81 -5.47 -4.63 6.63
C GLU A 81 -6.26 -5.65 5.82
N THR A 82 -5.75 -5.97 4.63
CA THR A 82 -6.36 -6.94 3.72
C THR A 82 -5.28 -7.85 3.15
N SER A 83 -5.44 -9.15 3.35
CA SER A 83 -4.63 -10.13 2.63
C SER A 83 -5.03 -10.13 1.16
N LEU A 84 -4.07 -10.13 0.24
CA LEU A 84 -4.33 -10.24 -1.19
C LEU A 84 -3.24 -11.04 -1.91
N ARG A 85 -3.56 -11.56 -3.09
CA ARG A 85 -2.62 -12.25 -3.97
C ARG A 85 -2.58 -11.56 -5.34
N LEU A 86 -1.38 -11.34 -5.84
CA LEU A 86 -1.15 -10.82 -7.19
C LEU A 86 -1.02 -11.99 -8.17
N ASN A 87 -2.04 -12.26 -8.98
CA ASN A 87 -2.04 -13.41 -9.88
C ASN A 87 -1.20 -13.17 -11.13
N ASP A 88 -0.64 -14.23 -11.71
CA ASP A 88 0.23 -14.17 -12.89
C ASP A 88 -0.45 -13.59 -14.14
N ASP A 89 -1.78 -13.62 -14.20
CA ASP A 89 -2.60 -13.06 -15.28
C ASP A 89 -2.84 -11.55 -15.13
N GLY A 90 -2.35 -10.93 -14.04
CA GLY A 90 -2.55 -9.51 -13.76
C GLY A 90 -3.83 -9.22 -12.99
N THR A 91 -4.57 -10.23 -12.52
CA THR A 91 -5.71 -10.04 -11.62
C THR A 91 -5.30 -10.04 -10.15
N VAL A 92 -6.19 -9.57 -9.27
CA VAL A 92 -5.99 -9.55 -7.81
C VAL A 92 -7.03 -10.43 -7.14
N THR A 93 -6.58 -11.35 -6.28
CA THR A 93 -7.45 -12.10 -5.38
C THR A 93 -7.44 -11.46 -4.00
N LEU A 94 -8.61 -11.14 -3.43
CA LEU A 94 -8.71 -10.69 -2.04
C LEU A 94 -8.92 -11.87 -1.10
N GLY A 95 -8.20 -11.83 0.02
CA GLY A 95 -8.35 -12.71 1.16
C GLY A 95 -9.09 -12.02 2.31
N VAL A 96 -8.66 -12.34 3.53
CA VAL A 96 -9.28 -11.81 4.76
C VAL A 96 -8.97 -10.32 4.92
N THR A 97 -9.96 -9.55 5.35
CA THR A 97 -9.81 -8.14 5.74
C THR A 97 -10.28 -7.93 7.19
N ASN A 98 -9.65 -7.01 7.90
CA ASN A 98 -10.12 -6.53 9.21
C ASN A 98 -11.07 -5.32 9.11
N GLY A 99 -11.31 -4.83 7.88
CA GLY A 99 -12.25 -3.75 7.58
C GLY A 99 -13.69 -4.23 7.36
N PRO A 100 -14.55 -3.38 6.77
CA PRO A 100 -15.92 -3.75 6.43
C PRO A 100 -16.00 -4.98 5.51
N PRO A 101 -17.01 -5.85 5.68
CA PRO A 101 -17.15 -7.06 4.86
C PRO A 101 -17.40 -6.70 3.40
N VAL A 102 -16.57 -7.24 2.51
CA VAL A 102 -16.66 -7.03 1.06
C VAL A 102 -17.62 -8.06 0.46
N ALA A 103 -18.67 -7.61 -0.24
CA ALA A 103 -19.65 -8.49 -0.88
C ALA A 103 -19.14 -9.04 -2.22
N ALA A 104 -18.40 -8.23 -2.98
CA ALA A 104 -17.75 -8.63 -4.24
C ALA A 104 -16.54 -7.73 -4.51
N TRP A 105 -15.59 -8.22 -5.31
CA TRP A 105 -14.41 -7.44 -5.70
C TRP A 105 -13.96 -7.76 -7.12
N GLU A 106 -13.23 -6.81 -7.69
CA GLU A 106 -12.50 -6.94 -8.95
C GLU A 106 -11.20 -6.15 -8.81
N GLY A 107 -10.09 -6.69 -9.29
CA GLY A 107 -8.84 -5.97 -9.27
C GLY A 107 -7.85 -6.43 -10.32
N SER A 108 -6.96 -5.52 -10.69
CA SER A 108 -5.88 -5.75 -11.64
C SER A 108 -4.60 -5.08 -11.19
N TRP A 109 -3.45 -5.59 -11.63
CA TRP A 109 -2.15 -5.04 -11.28
C TRP A 109 -1.16 -5.13 -12.45
N SER A 110 -0.17 -4.24 -12.44
CA SER A 110 0.91 -4.21 -13.42
C SER A 110 2.17 -3.56 -12.84
N VAL A 111 3.29 -3.84 -13.50
CA VAL A 111 4.59 -3.22 -13.21
C VAL A 111 5.11 -2.61 -14.50
N ILE A 112 5.51 -1.35 -14.45
CA ILE A 112 6.16 -0.65 -15.57
C ILE A 112 7.66 -0.95 -15.47
N GLU A 113 8.15 -1.96 -16.20
CA GLU A 113 9.54 -2.44 -16.03
C GLU A 113 10.62 -1.42 -16.46
N THR A 114 10.24 -0.44 -17.28
CA THR A 114 11.12 0.64 -17.74
C THR A 114 11.02 1.91 -16.89
N ALA A 115 10.11 1.95 -15.93
CA ALA A 115 9.89 3.10 -15.07
C ALA A 115 11.02 3.27 -14.05
N THR A 116 11.27 4.53 -13.70
CA THR A 116 12.11 4.91 -12.57
C THR A 116 11.29 4.93 -11.27
N GLU A 117 11.95 5.11 -10.13
CA GLU A 117 11.27 5.27 -8.85
C GLU A 117 10.30 6.48 -8.83
N GLU A 118 10.63 7.54 -9.56
CA GLU A 118 9.79 8.75 -9.65
C GLU A 118 8.45 8.45 -10.35
N ASP A 119 8.46 7.48 -11.28
CA ASP A 119 7.30 7.06 -12.06
C ASP A 119 6.36 6.14 -11.26
N ARG A 120 6.79 5.62 -10.10
CA ARG A 120 6.06 4.66 -9.26
C ARG A 120 5.67 3.41 -10.07
N PRO A 121 6.62 2.49 -10.30
CA PRO A 121 6.49 1.42 -11.29
C PRO A 121 5.34 0.45 -11.00
N PHE A 122 4.92 0.31 -9.74
CA PHE A 122 3.80 -0.55 -9.38
C PHE A 122 2.46 0.18 -9.53
N ARG A 123 1.52 -0.49 -10.21
CA ARG A 123 0.12 -0.06 -10.33
C ARG A 123 -0.81 -1.19 -9.93
N MET A 124 -1.79 -0.90 -9.10
CA MET A 124 -2.91 -1.81 -8.82
C MET A 124 -4.22 -1.04 -8.79
N ARG A 125 -5.28 -1.64 -9.32
CA ARG A 125 -6.65 -1.14 -9.26
C ARG A 125 -7.49 -2.14 -8.50
N LEU A 126 -8.34 -1.65 -7.62
CA LEU A 126 -9.23 -2.49 -6.84
C LEU A 126 -10.61 -1.82 -6.71
N THR A 127 -11.62 -2.56 -7.10
CA THR A 127 -13.03 -2.22 -6.91
C THR A 127 -13.60 -3.17 -5.86
N ARG A 128 -14.07 -2.63 -4.74
CA ARG A 128 -14.77 -3.39 -3.70
C ARG A 128 -16.22 -2.96 -3.65
N THR A 129 -17.11 -3.93 -3.62
CA THR A 129 -18.55 -3.73 -3.49
C THR A 129 -18.97 -4.04 -2.07
N TYR A 130 -19.69 -3.12 -1.45
CA TYR A 130 -20.24 -3.26 -0.10
C TYR A 130 -21.76 -3.22 -0.15
N GLU A 131 -22.36 -3.94 0.78
CA GLU A 131 -23.81 -3.96 0.97
C GLU A 131 -24.09 -3.53 2.41
N SER A 132 -24.84 -2.44 2.56
CA SER A 132 -25.26 -1.88 3.84
C SER A 132 -26.77 -1.83 3.87
N GLY A 133 -27.35 -2.41 4.90
CA GLY A 133 -28.77 -2.58 5.05
C GLY A 133 -29.02 -3.60 6.14
N GLY A 134 -30.28 -3.86 6.47
CA GLY A 134 -30.53 -5.14 7.09
C GLY A 134 -31.96 -5.36 7.49
N SER A 135 -32.15 -6.46 8.19
CA SER A 135 -33.44 -6.95 8.64
C SER A 135 -33.94 -6.12 9.84
N GLY A 136 -35.00 -5.33 9.63
CA GLY A 136 -35.65 -4.53 10.68
C GLY A 136 -36.83 -3.73 10.13
N THR A 137 -37.83 -3.45 10.97
CA THR A 137 -39.10 -2.82 10.55
C THR A 137 -38.98 -1.35 10.12
N ASN A 138 -37.83 -0.70 10.34
CA ASN A 138 -37.59 0.72 10.05
C ASN A 138 -36.31 0.95 9.22
N LYS A 139 -36.03 0.10 8.21
CA LYS A 139 -34.78 0.21 7.45
C LYS A 139 -34.98 1.02 6.16
N LEU A 140 -34.15 2.06 6.01
CA LEU A 140 -33.72 2.59 4.72
C LEU A 140 -33.19 1.37 3.93
N GLY A 141 -33.73 1.10 2.73
CA GLY A 141 -33.54 -0.17 2.00
C GLY A 141 -32.08 -0.57 1.77
N ASP A 142 -31.87 -1.75 1.18
CA ASP A 142 -30.52 -2.26 0.91
C ASP A 142 -29.74 -1.28 0.01
N VAL A 143 -28.68 -0.72 0.57
CA VAL A 143 -27.77 0.20 -0.12
C VAL A 143 -26.56 -0.59 -0.57
N LYS A 144 -26.37 -0.64 -1.89
CA LYS A 144 -25.17 -1.19 -2.51
C LYS A 144 -24.31 -0.07 -3.02
N TYR A 145 -23.04 -0.05 -2.63
CA TYR A 145 -22.08 0.94 -3.11
C TYR A 145 -20.74 0.29 -3.47
N GLN A 146 -20.03 0.93 -4.41
CA GLN A 146 -18.73 0.49 -4.88
C GLN A 146 -17.66 1.50 -4.50
N VAL A 147 -16.53 1.00 -4.05
CA VAL A 147 -15.35 1.78 -3.73
C VAL A 147 -14.24 1.36 -4.69
N LYS A 148 -13.82 2.31 -5.53
CA LYS A 148 -12.72 2.14 -6.48
C LYS A 148 -11.46 2.81 -5.94
N ARG A 149 -10.34 2.10 -5.95
CA ARG A 149 -9.03 2.57 -5.48
C ARG A 149 -7.96 2.26 -6.51
N GLU A 150 -7.03 3.19 -6.67
CA GLU A 150 -5.78 2.98 -7.41
C GLU A 150 -4.57 3.12 -6.50
N PHE A 151 -3.68 2.13 -6.54
CA PHE A 151 -2.48 2.03 -5.71
C PHE A 151 -1.25 2.18 -6.57
N TRP A 152 -0.48 3.21 -6.28
CA TRP A 152 0.66 3.66 -7.08
C TRP A 152 1.89 3.70 -6.18
N GLY A 153 2.86 2.81 -6.42
CA GLY A 153 3.94 2.61 -5.47
C GLY A 153 5.29 2.23 -6.06
N ASN A 154 6.27 2.25 -5.17
CA ASN A 154 7.63 1.80 -5.41
C ASN A 154 7.79 0.40 -4.85
N ILE A 155 8.58 -0.41 -5.55
CA ILE A 155 8.89 -1.77 -5.17
C ILE A 155 10.30 -1.76 -4.55
N GLY A 156 10.43 -2.37 -3.38
CA GLY A 156 11.69 -2.44 -2.65
C GLY A 156 11.79 -3.71 -1.81
N MET A 157 12.85 -3.79 -1.01
CA MET A 157 13.07 -4.89 -0.07
C MET A 157 12.99 -4.37 1.37
N VAL A 158 12.32 -5.13 2.24
CA VAL A 158 12.36 -4.94 3.69
C VAL A 158 12.88 -6.24 4.31
N GLY A 159 14.15 -6.23 4.71
CA GLY A 159 14.84 -7.48 5.06
C GLY A 159 14.93 -8.42 3.85
N ASN A 160 14.32 -9.59 3.94
CA ASN A 160 14.27 -10.59 2.87
C ASN A 160 12.93 -10.63 2.12
N SER A 161 12.00 -9.73 2.45
CA SER A 161 10.66 -9.68 1.86
C SER A 161 10.57 -8.56 0.83
N ILE A 162 9.85 -8.84 -0.27
CA ILE A 162 9.46 -7.79 -1.21
C ILE A 162 8.42 -6.89 -0.52
N SER A 163 8.58 -5.59 -0.66
CA SER A 163 7.65 -4.59 -0.16
C SER A 163 7.25 -3.66 -1.29
N VAL A 164 5.98 -3.26 -1.29
CA VAL A 164 5.47 -2.18 -2.16
C VAL A 164 4.91 -1.09 -1.27
N THR A 165 5.34 0.15 -1.46
CA THR A 165 4.85 1.30 -0.68
C THR A 165 4.45 2.42 -1.60
N GLY A 166 3.36 3.11 -1.31
CA GLY A 166 2.92 4.17 -2.19
C GLY A 166 1.70 4.94 -1.71
N ARG A 167 0.99 5.51 -2.69
CA ARG A 167 -0.20 6.34 -2.50
C ARG A 167 -1.44 5.65 -3.04
N THR A 168 -2.53 5.85 -2.32
CA THR A 168 -3.86 5.41 -2.72
C THR A 168 -4.62 6.60 -3.29
N HIS A 169 -5.22 6.43 -4.46
CA HIS A 169 -6.02 7.45 -5.14
C HIS A 169 -7.46 6.96 -5.28
N GLY A 170 -8.41 7.86 -5.11
CA GLY A 170 -9.81 7.62 -5.47
C GLY A 170 -9.98 7.74 -6.98
N ASN A 171 -10.67 6.79 -7.60
CA ASN A 171 -11.09 6.98 -8.98
C ASN A 171 -12.39 7.83 -9.00
N PRO A 172 -12.41 9.00 -9.68
CA PRO A 172 -13.58 9.86 -9.79
C PRO A 172 -14.68 9.33 -10.71
N ASP A 173 -14.57 8.13 -11.30
CA ASP A 173 -15.63 7.46 -12.09
C ASP A 173 -16.88 7.06 -11.26
N ALA A 174 -17.22 7.83 -10.23
CA ALA A 174 -18.58 7.98 -9.74
C ALA A 174 -19.32 8.96 -10.67
N ASN A 175 -19.51 8.56 -11.93
CA ASN A 175 -20.48 9.17 -12.83
C ASN A 175 -21.87 8.93 -12.22
N ILE A 176 -22.31 9.83 -11.34
CA ILE A 176 -23.62 9.74 -10.67
C ILE A 176 -24.74 10.15 -11.63
N ASP A 177 -24.48 10.99 -12.62
CA ASP A 177 -25.46 11.38 -13.63
C ASP A 177 -24.72 11.56 -14.94
N GLY A 178 -25.10 10.84 -16.01
CA GLY A 178 -24.44 10.80 -17.32
C GLY A 178 -24.45 12.11 -18.10
N ASN A 179 -24.13 13.24 -17.47
CA ASN A 179 -23.92 14.52 -18.11
C ASN A 179 -22.42 14.66 -18.40
N GLU A 180 -22.08 14.23 -19.60
CA GLU A 180 -20.76 14.24 -20.23
C GLU A 180 -20.29 15.66 -20.49
N TYR A 181 -19.81 16.35 -19.45
CA TYR A 181 -18.90 17.51 -19.57
C TYR A 181 -18.02 17.56 -18.32
N VAL A 182 -17.04 16.66 -18.27
CA VAL A 182 -15.95 16.77 -17.30
C VAL A 182 -14.76 17.33 -18.05
N ASP A 183 -14.53 18.62 -17.82
CA ASP A 183 -13.37 19.38 -18.28
C ASP A 183 -12.10 18.59 -17.94
N GLU A 184 -11.26 18.29 -18.95
CA GLU A 184 -10.09 17.39 -18.92
C GLU A 184 -9.01 17.77 -17.87
N MET A 185 -9.23 18.84 -17.09
CA MET A 185 -8.27 19.43 -16.16
C MET A 185 -8.65 19.37 -14.68
N SER A 186 -9.75 18.71 -14.26
CA SER A 186 -10.18 18.72 -12.84
C SER A 186 -10.44 17.36 -12.20
N MET A 187 -9.89 16.27 -12.75
CA MET A 187 -9.61 15.07 -11.96
C MET A 187 -8.44 15.37 -11.03
N ILE A 188 -8.70 16.14 -9.97
CA ILE A 188 -7.81 16.21 -8.82
C ILE A 188 -7.71 14.77 -8.34
N GLU A 189 -6.58 14.11 -8.65
CA GLU A 189 -6.17 12.84 -8.04
C GLU A 189 -6.33 13.03 -6.54
N SER A 190 -7.48 12.59 -6.02
CA SER A 190 -7.78 12.74 -4.61
C SER A 190 -6.96 11.66 -3.95
N GLU A 191 -5.74 12.02 -3.59
CA GLU A 191 -4.87 11.20 -2.76
C GLU A 191 -5.65 10.93 -1.47
N LEU A 192 -6.10 9.69 -1.30
CA LEU A 192 -6.90 9.25 -0.16
C LEU A 192 -6.01 8.84 1.01
N GLY A 193 -4.76 8.45 0.72
CA GLY A 193 -3.86 8.00 1.76
C GLY A 193 -2.62 7.29 1.26
N TYR A 194 -2.06 6.48 2.14
CA TYR A 194 -0.88 5.67 1.87
C TYR A 194 -1.25 4.19 1.89
N PHE A 195 -0.43 3.39 1.24
CA PHE A 195 -0.48 1.95 1.41
C PHE A 195 0.90 1.34 1.54
N THR A 196 0.94 0.19 2.22
CA THR A 196 2.10 -0.70 2.26
C THR A 196 1.63 -2.11 1.96
N MET A 197 2.38 -2.84 1.16
CA MET A 197 2.23 -4.27 0.91
C MET A 197 3.53 -4.95 1.29
N ILE A 198 3.45 -5.96 2.14
CA ILE A 198 4.62 -6.78 2.51
C ILE A 198 4.34 -8.22 2.11
N ASP A 199 5.29 -8.82 1.38
CA ASP A 199 5.28 -10.23 1.03
C ASP A 199 5.12 -11.05 2.31
N SER A 200 3.98 -11.72 2.41
CA SER A 200 3.66 -12.61 3.51
C SER A 200 4.45 -13.89 3.26
N VAL A 201 5.71 -13.88 3.70
CA VAL A 201 6.59 -15.03 3.56
C VAL A 201 5.86 -16.22 4.15
N GLU A 202 5.49 -17.17 3.29
CA GLU A 202 4.83 -18.41 3.70
C GLU A 202 5.84 -19.12 4.60
N GLY A 203 5.66 -18.97 5.92
CA GLY A 203 6.46 -19.69 6.90
C GLY A 203 6.39 -21.16 6.54
N GLU A 204 7.55 -21.79 6.41
CA GLU A 204 7.75 -23.20 6.05
C GLU A 204 6.51 -24.03 6.43
N ARG A 205 5.74 -24.49 5.44
CA ARG A 205 4.69 -25.47 5.71
C ARG A 205 5.37 -26.65 6.40
N PRO A 206 5.06 -26.97 7.67
CA PRO A 206 5.65 -28.12 8.30
C PRO A 206 5.17 -29.36 7.52
N VAL A 207 6.15 -30.14 7.06
CA VAL A 207 5.97 -31.37 6.28
C VAL A 207 5.30 -32.45 7.12
#